data_AF-A0A523WDM2-F1
#
_entry.id   AF-A0A523WDM2-F1
#
_cell.length_a   1.000
_cell.length_b   1.000
_cell.length_c   1.000
_cell.angle_alpha   90.00
_cell.angle_beta   90.00
_cell.angle_gamma   90.00
#
_symmetry.space_group_name_H-M   'P 1'
#
loop_
_entity.id
_entity.type
_entity.pdbx_description
1 polymer ?
#
loop_
_entity_poly.entity_id
_entity_poly.type
_entity_poly.pdbx_seq_one_letter_code
_entity_poly.pdbx_strand_id
1 'polypeptide(L)'
;MTYYQETDSKMIFSFPHEPSYPVPIEPIIETTGGSLNRYFLPLPEESSLIKTAWTITRQTENQTLGREARKFLSEFDEMIVSFQQFGFDLGYLPSLQGFNVEDGSILIEWIFGDFRIGFNIEPNPNDSGWYLVSNKNLGEISASGYTSGIEIKNLILWLLNFILSNS
;
A
#
# COMPACT_ATOMS: atom_id res chain seq x y z
N MET A 1 -28.01 26.53 12.37
CA MET A 1 -27.23 26.03 13.52
C MET A 1 -25.81 25.87 12.99
N THR A 2 -24.86 26.66 13.47
CA THR A 2 -23.51 26.76 12.86
C THR A 2 -22.60 25.71 13.48
N TYR A 3 -22.04 24.83 12.67
CA TYR A 3 -21.13 23.78 13.12
C TYR A 3 -19.69 24.26 12.95
N TYR A 4 -18.91 24.14 14.03
CA TYR A 4 -17.48 24.46 14.06
C TYR A 4 -16.71 23.18 14.32
N GLN A 5 -15.63 22.98 13.57
CA GLN A 5 -14.66 21.91 13.83
C GLN A 5 -13.34 22.56 14.23
N GLU A 6 -12.87 22.23 15.44
CA GLU A 6 -11.58 22.67 15.95
C GLU A 6 -10.53 21.62 15.57
N THR A 7 -9.43 22.06 14.96
CA THR A 7 -8.28 21.20 14.68
C THR A 7 -7.22 21.37 15.75
N ASP A 8 -6.27 20.44 15.82
CA ASP A 8 -5.18 20.44 16.82
C ASP A 8 -4.30 21.72 16.78
N SER A 9 -4.44 22.52 15.72
CA SER A 9 -3.80 23.84 15.56
C SER A 9 -4.66 25.03 16.05
N LYS A 10 -5.81 24.78 16.68
CA LYS A 10 -6.81 25.79 17.11
C LYS A 10 -7.37 26.66 15.98
N MET A 11 -7.30 26.19 14.74
CA MET A 11 -7.95 26.87 13.62
C MET A 11 -9.42 26.45 13.54
N ILE A 12 -10.30 27.43 13.44
CA ILE A 12 -11.76 27.23 13.37
C ILE A 12 -12.22 27.46 11.94
N PHE A 13 -12.70 26.41 11.29
CA PHE A 13 -13.33 26.50 9.97
C PHE A 13 -14.84 26.62 10.08
N SER A 14 -15.44 27.51 9.29
CA SER A 14 -16.90 27.65 9.17
C SER A 14 -17.36 27.07 7.83
N PHE A 15 -18.31 26.14 7.89
CA PHE A 15 -18.91 25.57 6.69
C PHE A 15 -20.02 26.49 6.15
N PRO A 16 -20.06 26.79 4.84
CA PRO A 16 -21.21 27.47 4.25
C PRO A 16 -22.46 26.59 4.35
N HIS A 17 -23.61 27.21 4.64
CA HIS A 17 -24.86 26.48 4.93
C HIS A 17 -25.43 25.68 3.75
N GLU A 18 -25.00 25.94 2.52
CA GLU A 18 -25.40 25.17 1.34
C GLU A 18 -24.21 25.01 0.39
N PRO A 19 -23.60 23.82 0.31
CA PRO A 19 -22.59 23.56 -0.70
C PRO A 19 -23.28 23.33 -2.05
N SER A 20 -23.09 24.25 -3.00
CA SER A 20 -23.56 24.07 -4.38
C SER A 20 -22.50 23.30 -5.18
N TYR A 21 -22.70 21.99 -5.34
CA TYR A 21 -21.98 21.21 -6.33
C TYR A 21 -22.82 21.12 -7.60
N PRO A 22 -22.25 21.32 -8.81
CA PRO A 22 -22.99 21.11 -10.03
C PRO A 22 -23.32 19.62 -10.17
N VAL A 23 -24.61 19.28 -10.12
CA VAL A 23 -25.13 17.93 -10.39
C VAL A 23 -25.41 17.82 -11.88
N PRO A 24 -24.80 16.88 -12.61
CA PRO A 24 -25.29 16.51 -13.94
C PRO A 24 -26.63 15.78 -13.82
N ILE A 25 -27.65 16.34 -14.47
CA ILE A 25 -28.99 15.76 -14.63
C ILE A 25 -28.97 14.92 -15.92
N GLU A 26 -29.11 13.61 -15.82
CA GLU A 26 -30.31 12.87 -16.25
C GLU A 26 -30.24 11.39 -15.78
N PRO A 27 -31.35 10.82 -15.26
CA PRO A 27 -31.44 9.44 -14.78
C PRO A 27 -32.05 8.50 -15.84
N ILE A 28 -31.85 7.17 -15.73
CA ILE A 28 -32.71 6.02 -16.14
C ILE A 28 -31.83 4.73 -16.13
N ILE A 29 -32.19 3.52 -15.68
CA ILE A 29 -33.20 2.86 -14.81
C ILE A 29 -32.81 1.35 -14.85
N GLU A 30 -33.15 0.58 -13.79
CA GLU A 30 -33.22 -0.91 -13.68
C GLU A 30 -31.90 -1.71 -13.81
N THR A 31 -31.60 -2.68 -12.91
CA THR A 31 -32.39 -3.88 -12.66
C THR A 31 -32.27 -4.44 -11.23
N THR A 32 -33.41 -4.88 -10.69
CA THR A 32 -33.54 -6.00 -9.76
C THR A 32 -33.01 -7.28 -10.41
N GLY A 33 -31.91 -7.83 -9.88
CA GLY A 33 -31.37 -9.13 -10.29
C GLY A 33 -29.95 -9.30 -9.74
N GLY A 34 -29.78 -10.20 -8.76
CA GLY A 34 -28.47 -10.44 -8.15
C GLY A 34 -27.41 -10.84 -9.19
N SER A 35 -26.27 -10.16 -9.18
CA SER A 35 -25.06 -10.56 -9.91
C SER A 35 -24.05 -11.14 -8.94
N LEU A 36 -23.55 -12.35 -9.23
CA LEU A 36 -22.53 -13.08 -8.49
C LEU A 36 -21.12 -12.47 -8.59
N ASN A 37 -20.95 -11.34 -9.28
CA ASN A 37 -19.67 -10.65 -9.37
C ASN A 37 -19.64 -9.45 -8.42
N ARG A 38 -19.13 -9.68 -7.20
CA ARG A 38 -18.46 -8.61 -6.45
C ARG A 38 -17.38 -8.08 -7.36
N TYR A 39 -17.49 -6.82 -7.74
CA TYR A 39 -16.54 -6.11 -8.59
C TYR A 39 -15.13 -6.27 -8.02
N PHE A 40 -14.36 -7.19 -8.63
CA PHE A 40 -12.93 -7.01 -8.74
C PHE A 40 -12.75 -5.67 -9.44
N LEU A 41 -12.23 -4.68 -8.70
CA LEU A 41 -11.68 -3.51 -9.36
C LEU A 41 -10.59 -4.06 -10.29
N PRO A 42 -10.67 -3.83 -11.62
CA PRO A 42 -9.51 -4.08 -12.45
C PRO A 42 -8.41 -3.15 -11.92
N LEU A 43 -7.44 -3.75 -11.23
CA LEU A 43 -6.24 -3.04 -10.81
C LEU A 43 -5.66 -2.40 -12.08
N PRO A 44 -5.35 -1.08 -12.06
CA PRO A 44 -4.68 -0.46 -13.19
C PRO A 44 -3.42 -1.27 -13.52
N GLU A 45 -3.14 -1.45 -14.81
CA GLU A 45 -1.96 -2.18 -15.28
C GLU A 45 -0.68 -1.59 -14.62
N GLU A 46 -0.20 -2.31 -13.60
CA GLU A 46 1.09 -2.19 -12.93
C GLU A 46 1.50 -0.74 -12.60
N SER A 47 1.17 -0.27 -11.38
CA SER A 47 1.87 0.87 -10.79
C SER A 47 3.39 0.66 -10.96
N SER A 48 4.09 1.64 -11.54
CA SER A 48 5.54 1.57 -11.77
C SER A 48 6.31 1.28 -10.48
N LEU A 49 5.71 1.60 -9.34
CA LEU A 49 6.29 1.35 -8.03
C LEU A 49 6.46 -0.14 -7.74
N ILE A 50 5.58 -1.03 -8.18
CA ILE A 50 5.64 -2.45 -7.79
C ILE A 50 5.97 -3.40 -8.95
N LYS A 51 6.08 -2.89 -10.17
CA LYS A 51 6.31 -3.67 -11.39
C LYS A 51 7.52 -4.61 -11.30
N THR A 52 8.62 -4.14 -10.73
CA THR A 52 9.85 -4.94 -10.59
C THR A 52 9.62 -6.12 -9.64
N ALA A 53 9.01 -5.87 -8.48
CA ALA A 53 8.66 -6.93 -7.54
C ALA A 53 7.67 -7.95 -8.15
N TRP A 54 6.66 -7.50 -8.90
CA TRP A 54 5.73 -8.38 -9.61
C TRP A 54 6.43 -9.32 -10.60
N THR A 55 7.41 -8.81 -11.33
CA THR A 55 8.14 -9.62 -12.32
C THR A 55 8.84 -10.80 -11.66
N ILE A 56 9.49 -10.58 -10.52
CA ILE A 56 10.22 -11.62 -9.78
C ILE A 56 9.26 -12.67 -9.22
N THR A 57 8.14 -12.25 -8.62
CA THR A 57 7.14 -13.20 -8.08
C THR A 57 6.45 -14.05 -9.16
N ARG A 58 6.47 -13.63 -10.44
CA ARG A 58 6.00 -14.43 -11.57
C ARG A 58 7.03 -15.45 -12.05
N GLN A 59 8.32 -15.18 -11.85
CA GLN A 59 9.43 -16.03 -12.28
C GLN A 59 9.82 -17.09 -11.25
N THR A 60 9.31 -17.03 -10.02
CA THR A 60 9.60 -18.02 -9.00
C THR A 60 9.04 -19.41 -9.36
N GLU A 61 9.86 -20.44 -9.18
CA GLU A 61 9.47 -21.83 -9.46
C GLU A 61 8.47 -22.37 -8.43
N ASN A 62 8.59 -21.90 -7.18
CA ASN A 62 7.70 -22.29 -6.10
C ASN A 62 6.35 -21.56 -6.23
N GLN A 63 5.36 -22.26 -6.78
CA GLN A 63 4.02 -21.72 -7.05
C GLN A 63 3.30 -21.21 -5.80
N THR A 64 3.51 -21.86 -4.64
CA THR A 64 2.91 -21.44 -3.38
C THR A 64 3.53 -20.13 -2.91
N LEU A 65 4.86 -20.06 -2.93
CA LEU A 65 5.60 -18.87 -2.53
C LEU A 65 5.27 -17.67 -3.43
N GLY A 66 5.27 -17.88 -4.75
CA GLY A 66 4.88 -16.85 -5.70
C GLY A 66 3.45 -16.38 -5.49
N ARG A 67 2.52 -17.26 -5.09
CA ARG A 67 1.15 -16.87 -4.75
C ARG A 67 1.11 -15.98 -3.52
N GLU A 68 1.81 -16.33 -2.45
CA GLU A 68 1.86 -15.52 -1.22
C GLU A 68 2.50 -14.16 -1.47
N ALA A 69 3.63 -14.12 -2.18
CA ALA A 69 4.29 -12.87 -2.53
C ALA A 69 3.42 -11.98 -3.43
N ARG A 70 2.69 -12.56 -4.40
CA ARG A 70 1.72 -11.81 -5.23
C ARG A 70 0.54 -11.30 -4.41
N LYS A 71 0.02 -12.09 -3.47
CA LYS A 71 -1.04 -11.65 -2.56
C LYS A 71 -0.56 -10.45 -1.74
N PHE A 72 0.64 -10.51 -1.18
CA PHE A 72 1.25 -9.39 -0.47
C PHE A 72 1.40 -8.15 -1.37
N LEU A 73 1.90 -8.30 -2.59
CA LEU A 73 2.02 -7.19 -3.54
C LEU A 73 0.68 -6.59 -3.96
N SER A 74 -0.38 -7.40 -4.06
CA SER A 74 -1.74 -6.91 -4.33
C SER A 74 -2.26 -6.03 -3.19
N GLU A 75 -2.05 -6.44 -1.94
CA GLU A 75 -2.41 -5.62 -0.76
C GLU A 75 -1.65 -4.28 -0.75
N PHE A 76 -0.39 -4.30 -1.20
CA PHE A 76 0.44 -3.11 -1.33
C PHE A 76 -0.07 -2.18 -2.45
N ASP A 77 -0.39 -2.74 -3.62
CA ASP A 77 -0.93 -2.01 -4.77
C ASP A 77 -2.26 -1.33 -4.45
N GLU A 78 -3.17 -2.07 -3.80
CA GLU A 78 -4.47 -1.54 -3.35
C GLU A 78 -4.28 -0.30 -2.46
N MET A 79 -3.29 -0.34 -1.56
CA MET A 79 -2.99 0.78 -0.68
C MET A 79 -2.38 1.96 -1.43
N ILE A 80 -1.42 1.73 -2.34
CA ILE A 80 -0.85 2.78 -3.21
C ILE A 80 -1.96 3.48 -4.02
N VAL A 81 -2.83 2.70 -4.67
CA VAL A 81 -3.95 3.22 -5.45
C VAL A 81 -4.88 4.04 -4.57
N SER A 82 -5.17 3.58 -3.35
CA SER A 82 -6.00 4.31 -2.39
C SER A 82 -5.38 5.67 -2.04
N PHE A 83 -4.09 5.74 -1.75
CA PHE A 83 -3.40 7.01 -1.46
C PHE A 83 -3.43 7.96 -2.66
N GLN A 84 -3.22 7.46 -3.88
CA GLN A 84 -3.32 8.28 -5.08
C GLN A 84 -4.74 8.85 -5.28
N GLN A 85 -5.79 8.08 -4.99
CA GLN A 85 -7.17 8.54 -5.03
C GLN A 85 -7.46 9.66 -4.01
N PHE A 86 -6.74 9.68 -2.89
CA PHE A 86 -6.79 10.77 -1.90
C PHE A 86 -5.91 11.98 -2.28
N GLY A 87 -5.27 11.97 -3.45
CA GLY A 87 -4.48 13.09 -3.97
C GLY A 87 -3.02 13.11 -3.55
N PHE A 88 -2.50 12.02 -2.96
CA PHE A 88 -1.06 11.90 -2.72
C PHE A 88 -0.33 11.59 -4.03
N ASP A 89 0.64 12.43 -4.41
CA ASP A 89 1.59 12.10 -5.46
C ASP A 89 2.61 11.10 -4.92
N LEU A 90 2.71 9.93 -5.53
CA LEU A 90 3.66 8.88 -5.16
C LEU A 90 4.71 8.64 -6.26
N GLY A 91 4.68 9.43 -7.34
CA GLY A 91 5.54 9.23 -8.52
C GLY A 91 7.03 9.51 -8.27
N TYR A 92 7.36 10.22 -7.20
CA TYR A 92 8.73 10.51 -6.79
C TYR A 92 9.37 9.37 -5.99
N LEU A 93 8.58 8.42 -5.49
CA LEU A 93 9.10 7.31 -4.70
C LEU A 93 9.86 6.32 -5.59
N PRO A 94 10.94 5.70 -5.10
CA PRO A 94 11.64 4.67 -5.85
C PRO A 94 10.73 3.45 -6.06
N SER A 95 11.02 2.59 -7.03
CA SER A 95 10.28 1.34 -7.19
C SER A 95 10.64 0.33 -6.09
N LEU A 96 9.64 -0.41 -5.62
CA LEU A 96 9.76 -1.64 -4.86
C LEU A 96 10.43 -2.72 -5.73
N GLN A 97 11.53 -3.25 -5.23
CA GLN A 97 12.35 -4.24 -5.90
C GLN A 97 12.03 -5.64 -5.35
N GLY A 98 12.14 -6.65 -6.21
CA GLY A 98 12.05 -8.05 -5.81
C GLY A 98 13.37 -8.75 -6.09
N PHE A 99 13.68 -9.77 -5.31
CA PHE A 99 14.85 -10.63 -5.47
C PHE A 99 14.48 -12.06 -5.14
N ASN A 100 14.98 -13.01 -5.93
CA ASN A 100 14.98 -14.42 -5.54
C ASN A 100 16.25 -14.67 -4.73
N VAL A 101 16.11 -15.27 -3.56
CA VAL A 101 17.24 -15.59 -2.68
C VAL A 101 17.60 -17.07 -2.87
N GLU A 102 18.87 -17.42 -2.66
CA GLU A 102 19.40 -18.77 -2.90
C GLU A 102 18.76 -19.85 -2.01
N ASP A 103 18.23 -19.46 -0.85
CA ASP A 103 17.49 -20.35 0.07
C ASP A 103 16.05 -20.66 -0.40
N GLY A 104 15.64 -20.08 -1.53
CA GLY A 104 14.31 -20.26 -2.10
C GLY A 104 13.27 -19.30 -1.54
N SER A 105 13.65 -18.30 -0.74
CA SER A 105 12.79 -17.20 -0.33
C SER A 105 12.68 -16.10 -1.40
N ILE A 106 11.68 -15.22 -1.25
CA ILE A 106 11.54 -14.01 -2.06
C ILE A 106 11.71 -12.81 -1.15
N LEU A 107 12.69 -11.97 -1.47
CA LEU A 107 12.95 -10.72 -0.79
C LEU A 107 12.34 -9.57 -1.61
N ILE A 108 11.51 -8.76 -0.97
CA ILE A 108 10.90 -7.56 -1.55
C ILE A 108 11.38 -6.35 -0.76
N GLU A 109 12.06 -5.39 -1.41
CA GLU A 109 12.66 -4.24 -0.73
C GLU A 109 12.24 -2.91 -1.34
N TRP A 110 12.02 -1.93 -0.47
CA TRP A 110 11.92 -0.52 -0.81
C TRP A 110 13.16 0.21 -0.30
N ILE A 111 14.00 0.66 -1.22
CA ILE A 111 15.32 1.22 -0.91
C ILE A 111 15.31 2.72 -1.15
N PHE A 112 15.52 3.48 -0.08
CA PHE A 112 15.66 4.94 -0.09
C PHE A 112 17.10 5.34 0.26
N GLY A 113 17.42 6.63 0.15
CA GLY A 113 18.74 7.13 0.53
C GLY A 113 19.02 6.97 2.02
N ASP A 114 18.03 7.26 2.86
CA ASP A 114 18.20 7.30 4.32
C ASP A 114 17.63 6.09 5.07
N PHE A 115 16.85 5.25 4.40
CA PHE A 115 16.26 4.06 5.02
C PHE A 115 15.95 2.95 4.01
N ARG A 116 15.71 1.76 4.52
CA ARG A 116 15.30 0.59 3.75
C ARG A 116 14.21 -0.14 4.49
N ILE A 117 13.19 -0.53 3.74
CA ILE A 117 12.11 -1.40 4.20
C ILE A 117 12.22 -2.69 3.40
N GLY A 118 12.10 -3.84 4.05
CA GLY A 118 12.13 -5.12 3.36
C GLY A 118 11.16 -6.12 3.93
N PHE A 119 10.72 -7.03 3.08
CA PHE A 119 9.85 -8.15 3.38
C PHE A 119 10.51 -9.41 2.87
N ASN A 120 10.70 -10.37 3.76
CA ASN A 120 11.19 -11.68 3.43
C ASN A 120 10.00 -12.65 3.41
N ILE A 121 9.68 -13.16 2.23
CA ILE A 121 8.60 -14.13 2.04
C ILE A 121 9.24 -15.51 1.95
N GLU A 122 8.95 -16.33 2.93
CA GLU A 122 9.55 -17.65 3.13
C GLU A 122 8.59 -18.77 2.70
N PRO A 123 9.10 -19.96 2.32
CA PRO A 123 8.25 -21.12 2.01
C PRO A 123 7.31 -21.49 3.16
N ASN A 124 7.74 -21.29 4.40
CA ASN A 124 6.90 -21.35 5.58
C ASN A 124 6.41 -19.92 5.94
N PRO A 125 5.10 -19.63 5.83
CA PRO A 125 4.57 -18.29 6.12
C PRO A 125 4.82 -17.79 7.54
N ASN A 126 5.06 -18.70 8.50
CA ASN A 126 5.37 -18.31 9.87
C ASN A 126 6.79 -17.75 10.04
N ASP A 127 7.68 -18.08 9.12
CA ASP A 127 9.07 -17.60 9.10
C ASP A 127 9.22 -16.33 8.26
N SER A 128 8.17 -15.94 7.53
CA SER A 128 8.13 -14.69 6.77
C SER A 128 8.15 -13.49 7.72
N GLY A 129 8.85 -12.44 7.31
CA GLY A 129 9.11 -11.29 8.17
C GLY A 129 9.26 -9.99 7.41
N TRP A 130 9.36 -8.90 8.17
CA TRP A 130 9.58 -7.56 7.67
C TRP A 130 10.65 -6.86 8.51
N TYR A 131 11.28 -5.85 7.90
CA TYR A 131 12.20 -4.97 8.60
C TYR A 131 12.14 -3.55 8.06
N LEU A 132 12.52 -2.60 8.91
CA LEU A 132 12.79 -1.20 8.62
C LEU A 132 14.12 -0.86 9.28
N VAL A 133 15.07 -0.36 8.49
CA VAL A 133 16.35 0.15 8.99
C VAL A 133 16.60 1.53 8.42
N SER A 134 17.09 2.45 9.24
CA SER A 134 17.46 3.81 8.81
C SER A 134 18.91 4.13 9.17
N ASN A 135 19.45 5.16 8.53
CA ASN A 135 20.76 5.69 8.86
C ASN A 135 20.68 6.73 9.98
N LYS A 136 21.82 7.39 10.25
CA LYS A 136 21.98 8.42 11.29
C LYS A 136 21.09 9.65 11.10
N ASN A 137 20.73 10.01 9.87
CA ASN A 137 19.88 11.17 9.60
C ASN A 137 18.48 10.99 10.17
N LEU A 138 18.02 9.74 10.28
CA LEU A 138 16.73 9.36 10.85
C LEU A 138 16.87 8.69 12.23
N GLY A 139 18.02 8.86 12.90
CA GLY A 139 18.21 8.37 14.26
C GLY A 139 18.47 6.86 14.38
N GLU A 140 18.96 6.21 13.32
CA GLU A 140 19.31 4.78 13.30
C GLU A 140 18.15 3.87 13.75
N ILE A 141 16.93 4.19 13.30
CA ILE A 141 15.73 3.38 13.56
C ILE A 141 15.97 1.96 13.05
N SER A 142 15.62 0.98 13.88
CA SER A 142 15.61 -0.43 13.53
C SER A 142 14.34 -1.05 14.10
N ALA A 143 13.50 -1.58 13.21
CA ALA A 143 12.29 -2.31 13.57
C ALA A 143 12.17 -3.55 12.69
N SER A 144 11.67 -4.64 13.25
CA SER A 144 11.43 -5.87 12.51
C SER A 144 10.39 -6.74 13.21
N GLY A 145 9.85 -7.70 12.48
CA GLY A 145 8.92 -8.67 13.04
C GLY A 145 8.50 -9.72 12.02
N TYR A 146 7.71 -10.69 12.49
CA TYR A 146 7.09 -11.67 11.62
C TYR A 146 5.86 -11.08 10.93
N THR A 147 5.54 -11.54 9.73
CA THR A 147 4.29 -11.20 9.05
C THR A 147 3.12 -12.06 9.55
N SER A 148 3.40 -13.19 10.19
CA SER A 148 2.39 -14.06 10.77
C SER A 148 1.70 -13.40 11.97
N GLY A 149 0.37 -13.48 12.00
CA GLY A 149 -0.44 -12.91 13.09
C GLY A 149 -0.60 -11.39 13.08
N ILE A 150 -0.03 -10.68 12.10
CA ILE A 150 -0.24 -9.23 11.90
C ILE A 150 -1.25 -9.03 10.77
N GLU A 151 -2.15 -8.05 10.93
CA GLU A 151 -2.98 -7.59 9.83
C GLU A 151 -2.12 -6.81 8.83
N ILE A 152 -1.81 -7.43 7.69
CA ILE A 152 -0.84 -6.93 6.72
C ILE A 152 -1.17 -5.51 6.23
N LYS A 153 -2.45 -5.18 6.11
CA LYS A 153 -2.93 -3.84 5.72
C LYS A 153 -2.47 -2.76 6.71
N ASN A 154 -2.51 -3.05 8.01
CA ASN A 154 -2.08 -2.10 9.04
C ASN A 154 -0.57 -1.90 9.00
N LEU A 155 0.19 -2.97 8.74
CA LEU A 155 1.64 -2.87 8.56
C LEU A 155 1.99 -2.03 7.32
N ILE A 156 1.36 -2.30 6.18
CA ILE A 156 1.56 -1.54 4.94
C ILE A 156 1.19 -0.07 5.15
N LEU A 157 0.05 0.22 5.79
CA LEU A 157 -0.38 1.57 6.09
C LEU A 157 0.63 2.31 6.98
N TRP A 158 1.11 1.66 8.03
CA TRP A 158 2.12 2.23 8.92
C TRP A 158 3.43 2.53 8.18
N LEU A 159 3.88 1.62 7.30
CA LEU A 159 5.09 1.80 6.49
C LEU A 159 4.93 2.91 5.45
N LEU A 160 3.79 2.99 4.76
CA LEU A 160 3.51 4.08 3.81
C LEU A 160 3.49 5.43 4.51
N ASN A 161 2.88 5.52 5.70
CA ASN A 161 2.91 6.74 6.49
C ASN A 161 4.35 7.13 6.89
N PHE A 162 5.17 6.14 7.27
CA PHE A 162 6.60 6.38 7.56
C PHE A 162 7.34 6.90 6.31
N ILE A 163 7.13 6.28 5.15
CA ILE A 163 7.75 6.68 3.88
C ILE A 163 7.38 8.13 3.55
N LEU A 164 6.08 8.45 3.55
CA LEU A 164 5.59 9.79 3.22
C LEU A 164 6.07 10.88 4.18
N SER A 165 6.35 10.51 5.43
CA SER A 165 6.86 11.45 6.43
C SER A 165 8.37 11.70 6.34
N ASN A 166 9.11 10.84 5.62
CA ASN A 166 10.58 10.85 5.60
C ASN A 166 11.19 10.78 4.18
N SER A 167 10.39 10.97 3.13
CA SER A 167 10.83 10.98 1.72
C SER A 167 10.67 12.35 1.07
#